data_AF-A0A960XNL6-F1
#
_entry.id   AF-A0A960XNL6-F1
#
_cell.length_a   1.000
_cell.length_b   1.000
_cell.length_c   1.000
_cell.angle_alpha   90.00
_cell.angle_beta   90.00
_cell.angle_gamma   90.00
#
_symmetry.space_group_name_H-M   'P 1'
#
loop_
_entity.id
_entity.type
_entity.pdbx_description
1 polymer ?
#
loop_
_entity_poly.entity_id
_entity_poly.type
_entity_poly.pdbx_seq_one_letter_code
_entity_poly.pdbx_strand_id
1 'polypeptide(L)'
;MKMTMHIDEALLKRVMDAYECETKTEAVEMALREMDRRVRFRELGERGLEMTPEEIGAAVDPNYNLGSLRVAETPPPYGKK
;
A
#
# COMPACT_ATOMS: atom_id res chain seq x y z
N MET A 1 4.07 -14.74 -22.15
CA MET A 1 4.93 -14.49 -23.36
C MET A 1 6.38 -14.79 -23.00
N LYS A 2 7.19 -15.28 -23.95
CA LYS A 2 8.64 -15.45 -23.75
C LYS A 2 9.35 -14.20 -24.32
N MET A 3 10.23 -13.60 -23.54
CA MET A 3 10.98 -12.40 -23.92
C MET A 3 12.40 -12.49 -23.36
N THR A 4 13.37 -11.96 -24.11
CA THR A 4 14.76 -11.84 -23.68
C THR A 4 15.04 -10.38 -23.35
N MET A 5 15.59 -10.11 -22.18
CA MET A 5 15.96 -8.77 -21.74
C MET A 5 17.27 -8.81 -20.95
N HIS A 6 18.04 -7.74 -21.00
CA HIS A 6 19.22 -7.57 -20.18
C HIS A 6 18.82 -6.92 -18.86
N ILE A 7 19.13 -7.58 -17.74
CA ILE A 7 18.88 -7.10 -16.38
C ILE A 7 20.20 -7.14 -15.62
N ASP A 8 20.43 -6.12 -14.80
CA ASP A 8 21.50 -6.14 -13.79
C ASP A 8 21.22 -7.26 -12.77
N GLU A 9 22.05 -8.31 -12.79
CA GLU A 9 21.87 -9.47 -11.92
C GLU A 9 22.04 -9.14 -10.44
N ALA A 10 22.85 -8.15 -10.08
CA ALA A 10 23.02 -7.72 -8.70
C ALA A 10 21.76 -7.01 -8.19
N LEU A 11 21.12 -6.19 -9.04
CA LEU A 11 19.83 -5.59 -8.73
C LEU A 11 18.74 -6.67 -8.59
N LEU A 12 18.66 -7.59 -9.55
CA LEU A 12 17.66 -8.66 -9.53
C LEU A 12 17.78 -9.52 -8.27
N LYS A 13 19.00 -9.89 -7.88
CA LYS A 13 19.24 -10.64 -6.66
C LYS A 13 18.77 -9.89 -5.42
N ARG A 14 19.09 -8.59 -5.29
CA ARG A 14 18.61 -7.78 -4.15
C ARG A 14 17.09 -7.72 -4.08
N VAL A 15 16.42 -7.60 -5.22
CA VAL A 15 14.94 -7.59 -5.27
C VAL A 15 14.38 -8.95 -4.89
N MET A 16 14.93 -10.04 -5.42
CA MET A 16 14.53 -11.40 -5.05
C MET A 16 14.70 -11.64 -3.55
N ASP A 17 15.86 -11.30 -2.98
CA ASP A 17 16.17 -11.49 -1.56
C ASP A 17 15.26 -10.63 -0.66
N ALA A 18 14.98 -9.38 -1.06
CA ALA A 18 14.20 -8.44 -0.24
C ALA A 18 12.69 -8.75 -0.20
N TYR A 19 12.18 -9.41 -1.24
CA TYR A 19 10.75 -9.73 -1.38
C TYR A 19 10.48 -11.22 -1.49
N GLU A 20 11.47 -12.04 -1.12
CA GLU A 20 11.37 -13.51 -1.03
C GLU A 20 10.87 -14.17 -2.32
N CYS A 21 11.26 -13.65 -3.49
CA CYS A 21 10.88 -14.23 -4.78
C CYS A 21 11.74 -15.45 -5.10
N GLU A 22 11.11 -16.57 -5.43
CA GLU A 22 11.78 -17.83 -5.74
C GLU A 22 12.40 -17.81 -7.15
N THR A 23 11.80 -17.05 -8.07
CA THR A 23 12.23 -17.02 -9.48
C THR A 23 12.47 -15.60 -10.01
N LYS A 24 13.34 -15.51 -11.03
CA LYS A 24 13.60 -14.24 -11.75
C LYS A 24 12.31 -13.67 -12.36
N THR A 25 11.42 -14.53 -12.87
CA THR A 25 10.16 -14.13 -13.47
C THR A 25 9.21 -13.53 -12.44
N GLU A 26 9.10 -14.16 -11.27
CA GLU A 26 8.29 -13.66 -10.16
C GLU A 26 8.76 -12.28 -9.68
N ALA A 27 10.07 -12.10 -9.51
CA ALA A 27 10.63 -10.81 -9.11
C ALA A 27 10.31 -9.70 -10.14
N VAL A 28 10.41 -10.01 -11.43
CA VAL A 28 10.06 -9.06 -12.50
C VAL A 28 8.57 -8.77 -12.53
N GLU A 29 7.72 -9.80 -12.41
CA GLU A 29 6.26 -9.62 -12.36
C GLU A 29 5.86 -8.73 -11.16
N MET A 30 6.39 -9.04 -9.98
CA MET A 30 6.11 -8.30 -8.77
C MET A 30 6.61 -6.85 -8.87
N ALA A 31 7.81 -6.62 -9.41
CA ALA A 31 8.32 -5.27 -9.64
C ALA A 31 7.42 -4.45 -10.58
N LEU A 32 6.95 -5.06 -11.68
CA LEU A 32 6.04 -4.38 -12.62
C LEU A 32 4.69 -4.06 -11.97
N ARG A 33 4.12 -5.01 -11.21
CA ARG A 33 2.86 -4.80 -10.47
C ARG A 33 3.00 -3.70 -9.42
N GLU A 34 4.12 -3.64 -8.72
CA GLU A 34 4.37 -2.61 -7.70
C GLU A 34 4.54 -1.23 -8.35
N MET A 35 5.24 -1.14 -9.47
CA MET A 35 5.38 0.12 -10.21
C MET A 35 4.03 0.63 -10.72
N ASP A 36 3.20 -0.25 -11.27
CA ASP A 36 1.83 0.07 -11.68
C ASP A 36 0.95 0.49 -10.48
N ARG A 37 1.01 -0.25 -9.37
CA ARG A 37 0.29 0.08 -8.12
C ARG A 37 0.65 1.49 -7.63
N ARG A 38 1.92 1.88 -7.68
CA ARG A 38 2.38 3.23 -7.26
C ARG A 38 1.80 4.34 -8.13
N VAL A 39 1.71 4.11 -9.45
CA VAL A 39 1.08 5.06 -10.37
C VAL A 39 -0.40 5.21 -10.04
N ARG A 40 -1.14 4.10 -9.92
CA ARG A 40 -2.56 4.12 -9.56
C ARG A 40 -2.82 4.76 -8.19
N PHE A 41 -1.93 4.53 -7.23
CA PHE A 41 -2.03 5.16 -5.91
C PHE A 41 -1.85 6.68 -5.98
N ARG A 42 -0.88 7.16 -6.78
CA ARG A 42 -0.71 8.60 -7.01
C ARG A 42 -1.94 9.20 -7.69
N GLU A 43 -2.46 8.55 -8.73
CA GLU A 43 -3.67 8.99 -9.42
C GLU A 43 -4.87 9.06 -8.48
N LEU A 44 -5.05 8.08 -7.60
CA LEU A 44 -6.09 8.12 -6.57
C LEU A 44 -5.89 9.30 -5.61
N GLY A 45 -4.65 9.57 -5.19
CA GLY A 45 -4.33 10.70 -4.33
C GLY A 45 -4.61 12.06 -4.98
N GLU A 46 -4.29 12.20 -6.26
CA GLU A 46 -4.54 13.42 -7.05
C GLU A 46 -6.03 13.63 -7.35
N ARG A 47 -6.74 12.55 -7.67
CA ARG A 47 -8.19 12.57 -7.93
C ARG A 47 -9.00 12.80 -6.65
N GLY A 48 -8.46 12.40 -5.51
CA GLY A 48 -9.15 12.42 -4.22
C GLY A 48 -10.25 11.35 -4.14
N LEU A 49 -11.12 11.49 -3.14
CA LEU A 49 -12.21 10.54 -2.89
C LEU A 49 -13.43 10.77 -3.78
N GLU A 50 -13.37 11.74 -4.71
CA GLU A 50 -14.52 12.16 -5.54
C GLU A 50 -15.75 12.53 -4.70
N MET A 51 -15.52 13.04 -3.49
CA MET A 51 -16.54 13.41 -2.50
C MET A 51 -16.27 14.82 -1.98
N THR A 52 -17.33 15.53 -1.58
CA THR A 52 -17.20 16.81 -0.90
C THR A 52 -16.77 16.60 0.57
N PRO A 53 -16.23 17.64 1.25
CA PRO A 53 -15.90 17.55 2.68
C PRO A 53 -17.08 17.12 3.56
N GLU A 54 -18.30 17.54 3.23
CA GLU A 54 -19.52 17.19 3.96
C GLU A 54 -19.87 15.71 3.79
N GLU A 55 -19.76 15.18 2.58
CA GLU A 55 -19.99 13.76 2.29
C GLU A 55 -18.95 12.87 2.99
N ILE A 56 -17.69 13.30 3.02
CA ILE A 56 -16.63 12.61 3.76
C ILE A 56 -16.95 12.60 5.26
N GLY A 57 -17.42 13.73 5.81
CA GLY A 57 -17.84 13.82 7.21
C GLY A 57 -19.04 12.92 7.54
N ALA A 58 -19.99 12.81 6.61
CA ALA A 58 -21.17 11.96 6.75
C ALA A 58 -20.90 10.47 6.49
N ALA A 59 -19.75 10.11 5.93
CA ALA A 59 -19.38 8.71 5.66
C ALA A 59 -19.06 7.92 6.93
N VAL A 60 -18.79 8.60 8.06
CA VAL A 60 -18.59 7.96 9.36
C VAL A 60 -19.95 7.67 9.99
N ASP A 61 -20.18 6.43 10.43
CA ASP A 61 -21.41 6.06 11.14
C ASP A 61 -21.61 6.99 12.36
N PRO A 62 -22.78 7.66 12.49
CA PRO A 62 -23.03 8.57 13.61
C PRO A 62 -22.90 7.92 15.00
N ASN A 63 -23.04 6.60 15.09
CA ASN A 63 -22.89 5.82 16.31
C ASN A 63 -21.47 5.27 16.51
N TYR A 64 -20.52 5.62 15.63
CA TYR A 64 -19.12 5.23 15.75
C TYR A 64 -18.48 5.88 16.98
N ASN A 65 -18.49 5.17 18.11
CA ASN A 65 -17.92 5.63 19.37
C ASN A 65 -16.63 4.87 19.68
N LEU A 66 -15.50 5.51 19.43
CA LEU A 66 -14.18 4.92 19.67
C LEU A 66 -13.93 4.59 21.15
N GLY A 67 -14.51 5.39 22.06
CA GLY A 67 -14.34 5.24 23.50
C GLY A 67 -15.02 3.99 24.04
N SER A 68 -16.25 3.70 23.59
CA SER A 68 -16.95 2.47 23.98
C SER A 68 -16.27 1.22 23.42
N LEU A 69 -15.75 1.30 22.19
CA LEU A 69 -15.05 0.19 21.54
C LEU A 69 -13.70 -0.15 22.17
N ARG A 70 -13.05 0.82 22.84
CA ARG A 70 -11.70 0.68 23.41
C ARG A 70 -11.66 0.78 24.94
N VAL A 71 -12.79 0.56 25.63
CA VAL A 71 -12.90 0.64 27.10
C VAL A 71 -11.83 -0.18 27.84
N ALA A 72 -11.43 -1.32 27.29
CA ALA A 72 -10.45 -2.21 27.91
C ALA A 72 -8.99 -1.94 27.48
N GLU A 73 -8.76 -1.00 26.56
CA GLU A 73 -7.43 -0.72 26.03
C GLU A 73 -6.79 0.44 26.78
N THR A 74 -5.51 0.30 27.15
CA THR A 74 -4.71 1.44 27.60
C THR A 74 -4.18 2.16 26.37
N PRO A 75 -4.61 3.40 26.07
CA PRO A 75 -4.17 4.08 24.87
C PRO A 75 -2.66 4.40 24.98
N PRO A 76 -1.85 4.06 23.97
CA PRO A 76 -0.46 4.48 23.95
C PRO A 76 -0.36 6.01 23.86
N PRO A 77 0.68 6.63 24.43
CA PRO A 77 0.92 8.05 24.24
C PRO A 77 1.08 8.36 22.75
N TYR A 78 0.26 9.30 22.26
CA TYR A 78 0.31 9.74 20.87
C TYR A 78 1.73 10.17 20.47
N GLY A 79 2.22 9.67 19.33
CA GLY A 79 3.49 10.07 18.75
C GLY A 79 4.76 9.45 19.35
N LYS A 80 4.66 8.44 20.23
CA LYS A 80 5.82 7.66 20.68
C LYS A 80 5.82 6.26 20.09
N LYS A 81 6.88 5.93 19.35
CA LYS A 81 7.30 4.54 19.08
C LYS A 81 8.07 4.01 20.28
#